data_AF-A0A7X8R3F9-F1
#
_entry.id   AF-A0A7X8R3F9-F1
#
_cell.length_a   1.000
_cell.length_b   1.000
_cell.length_c   1.000
_cell.angle_alpha   90.00
_cell.angle_beta   90.00
_cell.angle_gamma   90.00
#
_symmetry.space_group_name_H-M   'P 1'
#
loop_
_entity.id
_entity.type
_entity.pdbx_description
1 polymer ?
#
loop_
_entity_poly.entity_id
_entity_poly.type
_entity_poly.pdbx_seq_one_letter_code
_entity_poly.pdbx_strand_id
1 'polypeptide(L)'
;MKKFILVMVSALLIALFIAFNYLLWDRESKLAEIRNLESVNASYSASVSVHKREINTLEEEVKSLNNQITQYRDEIDKLLQERDQAISDRLQEEATLKAKVDFINVLKEHTDIQVLSRPVVLWAEAVNNGSFDEAFDIEYEGVPPRERTVSLSTYVEQMKATVERIEINEIKVDRLRGYGTGDIYLNVRFSVRLVEDADISSSRFSDGENEMYVKLDYSKDKKAFIISSMNIY
;
A
#
# COMPACT_ATOMS: atom_id res chain seq x y z
N MET A 1 -106.63 51.55 -38.29
CA MET A 1 -105.22 51.86 -38.59
C MET A 1 -104.34 52.07 -37.34
N LYS A 2 -104.72 52.89 -36.34
CA LYS A 2 -103.89 53.12 -35.12
C LYS A 2 -103.55 51.86 -34.31
N LYS A 3 -104.51 50.91 -34.16
CA LYS A 3 -104.29 49.64 -33.43
C LYS A 3 -103.30 48.69 -34.13
N PHE A 4 -103.24 48.72 -35.47
CA PHE A 4 -102.35 47.86 -36.26
C PHE A 4 -100.91 48.39 -36.24
N ILE A 5 -100.74 49.71 -36.30
CA ILE A 5 -99.44 50.38 -36.14
C ILE A 5 -98.86 50.08 -34.75
N LEU A 6 -99.67 50.11 -33.70
CA LEU A 6 -99.23 49.76 -32.34
C LEU A 6 -98.72 48.30 -32.25
N VAL A 7 -99.45 47.35 -32.83
CA VAL A 7 -99.03 45.92 -32.85
C VAL A 7 -97.75 45.74 -33.66
N MET A 8 -97.59 46.44 -34.79
CA MET A 8 -96.38 46.37 -35.62
C MET A 8 -95.16 46.97 -34.91
N VAL A 9 -95.31 48.10 -34.23
CA VAL A 9 -94.24 48.72 -33.42
C VAL A 9 -93.87 47.83 -32.24
N SER A 10 -94.86 47.23 -31.55
CA SER A 10 -94.60 46.26 -30.48
C SER A 10 -93.88 45.02 -30.99
N ALA A 11 -94.25 44.46 -32.15
CA ALA A 11 -93.56 43.32 -32.74
C ALA A 11 -92.11 43.66 -33.12
N LEU A 12 -91.87 44.87 -33.64
CA LEU A 12 -90.53 45.34 -33.98
C LEU A 12 -89.67 45.55 -32.73
N LEU A 13 -90.23 46.11 -31.64
CA LEU A 13 -89.54 46.23 -30.36
C LEU A 13 -89.21 44.86 -29.77
N ILE A 14 -90.14 43.89 -29.82
CA ILE A 14 -89.88 42.52 -29.37
C ILE A 14 -88.75 41.89 -30.19
N ALA A 15 -88.78 42.02 -31.52
CA ALA A 15 -87.71 41.52 -32.38
C ALA A 15 -86.35 42.17 -32.06
N LEU A 16 -86.34 43.47 -31.77
CA LEU A 16 -85.16 44.21 -31.36
C LEU A 16 -84.63 43.69 -30.01
N PHE A 17 -85.49 43.47 -29.01
CA PHE A 17 -85.09 42.91 -27.72
C PHE A 17 -84.53 41.48 -27.85
N ILE A 18 -85.12 40.64 -28.70
CA ILE A 18 -84.61 39.29 -28.97
C ILE A 18 -83.22 39.36 -29.62
N ALA A 19 -83.05 40.23 -30.63
CA ALA A 19 -81.76 40.43 -31.29
C ALA A 19 -80.68 40.96 -30.34
N PHE A 20 -81.02 41.94 -29.48
CA PHE A 20 -80.09 42.46 -28.45
C PHE A 20 -79.71 41.40 -27.43
N ASN A 21 -80.65 40.59 -26.97
CA ASN A 21 -80.37 39.51 -26.02
C ASN A 21 -79.43 38.45 -26.65
N TYR A 22 -79.68 38.07 -27.92
CA TYR A 22 -78.78 37.18 -28.65
C TYR A 22 -77.37 37.78 -28.82
N LEU A 23 -77.27 39.08 -29.12
CA LEU A 23 -75.98 39.76 -29.27
C LEU A 23 -75.22 39.86 -27.94
N LEU A 24 -75.93 40.07 -26.83
CA LEU A 24 -75.36 40.05 -25.49
C LEU A 24 -74.86 38.66 -25.12
N TRP A 25 -75.64 37.62 -25.41
CA TRP A 25 -75.26 36.23 -25.19
C TRP A 25 -74.04 35.82 -26.03
N ASP A 26 -74.01 36.18 -27.32
CA ASP A 26 -72.85 35.92 -28.21
C ASP A 26 -71.60 36.66 -27.72
N ARG A 27 -71.74 37.90 -27.26
CA ARG A 27 -70.62 38.66 -26.68
C ARG A 27 -70.11 38.02 -25.38
N GLU A 28 -71.00 37.61 -24.49
CA GLU A 28 -70.62 36.97 -23.22
C GLU A 28 -69.96 35.61 -23.45
N SER A 29 -70.49 34.82 -24.39
CA SER A 29 -69.90 33.54 -24.79
C SER A 29 -68.49 33.72 -25.37
N LYS A 30 -68.28 34.68 -26.27
CA LYS A 30 -66.95 34.98 -26.82
C LYS A 30 -65.98 35.49 -25.77
N LEU A 31 -66.44 36.32 -24.82
CA LEU A 31 -65.59 36.77 -23.71
C LEU A 31 -65.20 35.62 -22.77
N ALA A 32 -66.11 34.66 -22.53
CA ALA A 32 -65.81 33.47 -21.75
C ALA A 32 -64.79 32.57 -22.46
N GLU A 33 -64.91 32.40 -23.78
CA GLU A 33 -63.95 31.64 -24.59
C GLU A 33 -62.57 32.30 -24.60
N ILE A 34 -62.49 33.62 -24.79
CA ILE A 34 -61.22 34.37 -24.74
C ILE A 34 -60.56 34.21 -23.38
N ARG A 35 -61.31 34.36 -22.27
CA ARG A 35 -60.77 34.17 -20.91
C ARG A 35 -60.26 32.75 -20.68
N ASN A 36 -60.96 31.75 -21.22
CA ASN A 36 -60.53 30.36 -21.12
C ASN A 36 -59.23 30.15 -21.91
N LEU A 37 -59.15 30.64 -23.14
CA LEU A 37 -57.94 30.57 -23.97
C LEU A 37 -56.76 31.32 -23.33
N GLU A 38 -56.98 32.49 -22.73
CA GLU A 38 -55.95 33.23 -21.98
C GLU A 38 -55.45 32.43 -20.77
N SER A 39 -56.36 31.85 -19.98
CA SER A 39 -56.02 31.01 -18.83
C SER A 39 -55.24 29.76 -19.24
N VAL A 40 -55.67 29.08 -20.30
CA VAL A 40 -55.00 27.90 -20.86
C VAL A 40 -53.63 28.27 -21.41
N ASN A 41 -53.50 29.37 -22.14
CA ASN A 41 -52.21 29.85 -22.65
C ASN A 41 -51.25 30.26 -21.51
N ALA A 42 -51.75 30.90 -20.46
CA ALA A 42 -50.97 31.20 -19.27
C ALA A 42 -50.47 29.92 -18.57
N SER A 43 -51.32 28.89 -18.48
CA SER A 43 -50.93 27.59 -17.92
C SER A 43 -49.87 26.88 -18.80
N TYR A 44 -50.05 26.85 -20.11
CA TYR A 44 -49.07 26.27 -21.04
C TYR A 44 -47.74 27.00 -20.99
N SER A 45 -47.73 28.34 -21.02
CA SER A 45 -46.49 29.11 -20.90
C SER A 45 -45.77 28.89 -19.58
N ALA A 46 -46.49 28.73 -18.47
CA ALA A 46 -45.92 28.35 -17.18
C ALA A 46 -45.28 26.95 -17.24
N SER A 47 -45.97 25.96 -17.79
CA SER A 47 -45.43 24.59 -17.95
C SER A 47 -44.21 24.55 -18.86
N VAL A 48 -44.24 25.26 -20.00
CA VAL A 48 -43.08 25.39 -20.91
C VAL A 48 -41.88 26.01 -20.20
N SER A 49 -42.11 27.01 -19.34
CA SER A 49 -41.02 27.64 -18.57
C SER A 49 -40.37 26.67 -17.57
N VAL A 50 -41.16 25.79 -16.96
CA VAL A 50 -40.68 24.75 -16.03
C VAL A 50 -39.89 23.70 -16.79
N HIS A 51 -40.43 23.17 -17.90
CA HIS A 51 -39.72 22.18 -18.72
C HIS A 51 -38.43 22.73 -19.31
N LYS A 52 -38.40 24.00 -19.72
CA LYS A 52 -37.16 24.64 -20.18
C LYS A 52 -36.10 24.71 -19.09
N ARG A 53 -36.50 24.98 -17.84
CA ARG A 53 -35.57 24.96 -16.71
C ARG A 53 -35.03 23.56 -16.45
N GLU A 54 -35.90 22.56 -16.50
CA GLU A 54 -35.53 21.15 -16.31
C GLU A 54 -34.58 20.65 -17.40
N ILE A 55 -34.85 20.98 -18.67
CA ILE A 55 -33.94 20.69 -19.79
C ILE A 55 -32.58 21.33 -19.54
N ASN A 56 -32.53 22.62 -19.19
CA ASN A 56 -31.26 23.30 -18.92
C ASN A 56 -30.48 22.64 -17.77
N THR A 57 -31.17 22.24 -16.67
CA THR A 57 -30.51 21.55 -15.55
C THR A 57 -29.95 20.19 -15.96
N LEU A 58 -30.70 19.43 -16.77
CA LEU A 58 -30.25 18.14 -17.29
C LEU A 58 -29.08 18.30 -18.27
N GLU A 59 -29.09 19.33 -19.12
CA GLU A 59 -27.97 19.64 -20.01
C GLU A 59 -26.70 20.00 -19.24
N GLU A 60 -26.81 20.78 -18.16
CA GLU A 60 -25.70 21.08 -17.26
C GLU A 60 -25.16 19.84 -16.55
N GLU A 61 -26.06 18.96 -16.08
CA GLU A 61 -25.67 17.68 -15.45
C GLU A 61 -24.96 16.76 -16.44
N VAL A 62 -25.50 16.58 -17.64
CA VAL A 62 -24.87 15.79 -18.71
C VAL A 62 -23.48 16.34 -19.05
N LYS A 63 -23.32 17.66 -19.13
CA LYS A 63 -22.02 18.29 -19.36
C LYS A 63 -21.04 18.01 -18.21
N SER A 64 -21.50 18.13 -16.97
CA SER A 64 -20.70 17.83 -15.77
C SER A 64 -20.24 16.37 -15.75
N LEU A 65 -21.15 15.43 -16.00
CA LEU A 65 -20.86 14.00 -16.04
C LEU A 65 -19.88 13.65 -17.17
N ASN A 66 -20.04 14.25 -18.36
CA ASN A 66 -19.09 14.05 -19.46
C ASN A 66 -17.68 14.56 -19.13
N ASN A 67 -17.58 15.70 -18.43
CA ASN A 67 -16.29 16.19 -17.95
C ASN A 67 -15.66 15.21 -16.93
N GLN A 68 -16.45 14.69 -15.99
CA GLN A 68 -15.96 13.70 -15.03
C GLN A 68 -15.52 12.40 -15.72
N ILE A 69 -16.28 11.91 -16.70
CA ILE A 69 -15.90 10.73 -17.49
C ILE A 69 -14.56 10.97 -18.20
N THR A 70 -14.33 12.18 -18.72
CA THR A 70 -13.07 12.52 -19.39
C THR A 70 -11.93 12.55 -18.39
N GLN A 71 -12.11 13.19 -17.23
CA GLN A 71 -11.12 13.20 -16.15
C GLN A 71 -10.76 11.80 -15.66
N TYR A 72 -11.77 10.94 -15.44
CA TYR A 72 -11.53 9.56 -15.01
C TYR A 72 -10.84 8.73 -16.09
N ARG A 73 -11.11 8.97 -17.38
CA ARG A 73 -10.37 8.30 -18.47
C ARG A 73 -8.90 8.72 -18.48
N ASP A 74 -8.63 10.02 -18.37
CA ASP A 74 -7.26 10.52 -18.30
C ASP A 74 -6.51 9.97 -17.06
N GLU A 75 -7.19 9.85 -15.93
CA GLU A 75 -6.64 9.25 -14.71
C GLU A 75 -6.37 7.75 -14.87
N ILE A 76 -7.29 7.01 -15.50
CA ILE A 76 -7.09 5.58 -15.81
C ILE A 76 -5.87 5.40 -16.71
N ASP A 77 -5.75 6.19 -17.78
CA ASP A 77 -4.62 6.09 -18.72
C ASP A 77 -3.29 6.40 -18.02
N LYS A 78 -3.26 7.42 -17.16
CA LYS A 78 -2.10 7.75 -16.33
C LYS A 78 -1.73 6.61 -15.38
N LEU A 79 -2.70 6.04 -14.66
CA LEU A 79 -2.48 4.94 -13.72
C LEU A 79 -2.00 3.67 -14.44
N LEU A 80 -2.49 3.39 -15.64
CA LEU A 80 -2.02 2.27 -16.46
C LEU A 80 -0.55 2.47 -16.85
N GLN A 81 -0.16 3.68 -17.25
CA GLN A 81 1.23 3.99 -17.56
C GLN A 81 2.14 3.87 -16.33
N GLU A 82 1.73 4.37 -15.17
CA GLU A 82 2.48 4.24 -13.92
C GLU A 82 2.63 2.77 -13.50
N ARG A 83 1.56 1.97 -13.65
CA ARG A 83 1.61 0.53 -13.42
C ARG A 83 2.64 -0.16 -14.32
N ASP A 84 2.63 0.14 -15.61
CA ASP A 84 3.53 -0.50 -16.57
C ASP A 84 4.99 -0.14 -16.32
N GLN A 85 5.25 1.12 -15.97
CA GLN A 85 6.57 1.55 -15.53
C GLN A 85 7.01 0.81 -14.27
N ALA A 86 6.15 0.75 -13.25
CA ALA A 86 6.47 0.06 -12.00
C ALA A 86 6.72 -1.45 -12.19
N ILE A 87 5.98 -2.11 -13.09
CA ILE A 87 6.22 -3.51 -13.45
C ILE A 87 7.58 -3.66 -14.14
N SER A 88 7.90 -2.77 -15.09
CA SER A 88 9.18 -2.79 -15.79
C SER A 88 10.35 -2.59 -14.82
N ASP A 89 10.27 -1.59 -13.95
CA ASP A 89 11.29 -1.28 -12.95
C ASP A 89 11.49 -2.46 -12.01
N ARG A 90 10.40 -3.05 -11.52
CA ARG A 90 10.45 -4.25 -10.66
C ARG A 90 11.13 -5.41 -11.36
N LEU A 91 10.81 -5.70 -12.61
CA LEU A 91 11.45 -6.79 -13.37
C LEU A 91 12.94 -6.54 -13.56
N GLN A 92 13.35 -5.30 -13.81
CA GLN A 92 14.75 -4.92 -13.93
C GLN A 92 15.50 -5.05 -12.59
N GLU A 93 14.87 -4.65 -11.48
CA GLU A 93 15.42 -4.80 -10.14
C GLU A 93 15.56 -6.29 -9.75
N GLU A 94 14.54 -7.11 -10.02
CA GLU A 94 14.57 -8.56 -9.78
C GLU A 94 15.69 -9.23 -10.59
N ALA A 95 15.86 -8.87 -11.87
CA ALA A 95 16.95 -9.37 -12.70
C ALA A 95 18.33 -8.95 -12.16
N THR A 96 18.46 -7.70 -11.71
CA THR A 96 19.70 -7.16 -11.12
C THR A 96 20.01 -7.87 -9.79
N LEU A 97 19.00 -8.09 -8.96
CA LEU A 97 19.16 -8.79 -7.69
C LEU A 97 19.59 -10.23 -7.92
N LYS A 98 18.95 -10.94 -8.86
CA LYS A 98 19.32 -12.30 -9.25
C LYS A 98 20.77 -12.36 -9.73
N ALA A 99 21.19 -11.46 -10.60
CA ALA A 99 22.57 -11.40 -11.07
C ALA A 99 23.58 -11.17 -9.93
N LYS A 100 23.23 -10.34 -8.93
CA LYS A 100 24.05 -10.13 -7.73
C LYS A 100 24.13 -11.40 -6.87
N VAL A 101 23.01 -12.09 -6.67
CA VAL A 101 22.96 -13.35 -5.92
C VAL A 101 23.81 -14.42 -6.61
N ASP A 102 23.65 -14.57 -7.92
CA ASP A 102 24.43 -15.51 -8.72
C ASP A 102 25.94 -15.19 -8.63
N PHE A 103 26.31 -13.91 -8.71
CA PHE A 103 27.69 -13.47 -8.53
C PHE A 103 28.24 -13.79 -7.13
N ILE A 104 27.46 -13.53 -6.07
CA ILE A 104 27.87 -13.89 -4.71
C ILE A 104 28.03 -15.40 -4.57
N ASN A 105 27.15 -16.20 -5.18
CA ASN A 105 27.26 -17.66 -5.13
C ASN A 105 28.53 -18.16 -5.83
N VAL A 106 28.89 -17.60 -6.98
CA VAL A 106 30.20 -17.88 -7.63
C VAL A 106 31.36 -17.47 -6.73
N LEU A 107 31.27 -16.33 -6.05
CA LEU A 107 32.28 -15.92 -5.08
C LEU A 107 32.37 -16.92 -3.92
N LYS A 108 31.26 -17.41 -3.36
CA LYS A 108 31.29 -18.41 -2.28
C LYS A 108 32.05 -19.68 -2.67
N GLU A 109 32.05 -20.06 -3.95
CA GLU A 109 32.79 -21.22 -4.43
C GLU A 109 34.31 -21.00 -4.46
N HIS A 110 34.75 -19.75 -4.66
CA HIS A 110 36.16 -19.40 -4.90
C HIS A 110 36.78 -18.52 -3.81
N THR A 111 36.00 -18.09 -2.82
CA THR A 111 36.46 -17.19 -1.75
C THR A 111 37.42 -17.93 -0.83
N ASP A 112 38.51 -17.23 -0.47
CA ASP A 112 39.42 -17.67 0.56
C ASP A 112 38.71 -17.69 1.93
N ILE A 113 38.58 -18.89 2.49
CA ILE A 113 37.96 -19.11 3.80
C ILE A 113 38.63 -18.28 4.89
N GLN A 114 39.92 -17.98 4.78
CA GLN A 114 40.68 -17.23 5.80
C GLN A 114 40.10 -15.84 6.05
N VAL A 115 39.58 -15.18 5.00
CA VAL A 115 38.98 -13.85 5.11
C VAL A 115 37.60 -13.94 5.77
N LEU A 116 36.82 -14.97 5.43
CA LEU A 116 35.48 -15.18 5.99
C LEU A 116 35.54 -15.68 7.44
N SER A 117 36.54 -16.50 7.80
CA SER A 117 36.68 -17.07 9.14
C SER A 117 37.15 -16.05 10.18
N ARG A 118 37.76 -14.94 9.75
CA ARG A 118 38.42 -13.98 10.65
C ARG A 118 37.54 -13.51 11.82
N PRO A 119 36.26 -13.12 11.63
CA PRO A 119 35.42 -12.67 12.74
C PRO A 119 35.17 -13.77 13.78
N VAL A 120 35.01 -15.02 13.31
CA VAL A 120 34.80 -16.19 14.18
C VAL A 120 36.07 -16.52 14.96
N VAL A 121 37.24 -16.41 14.32
CA VAL A 121 38.53 -16.63 14.99
C VAL A 121 38.76 -15.56 16.07
N LEU A 122 38.54 -14.28 15.74
CA LEU A 122 38.68 -13.19 16.71
C LEU A 122 37.72 -13.34 17.90
N TRP A 123 36.49 -13.78 17.63
CA TRP A 123 35.53 -14.09 18.69
C TRP A 123 36.05 -15.20 19.62
N ALA A 124 36.53 -16.32 19.09
CA ALA A 124 37.06 -17.42 19.90
C ALA A 124 38.33 -17.01 20.67
N GLU A 125 39.19 -16.20 20.07
CA GLU A 125 40.37 -15.63 20.74
C GLU A 125 39.96 -14.72 21.91
N ALA A 126 38.97 -13.85 21.73
CA ALA A 126 38.45 -12.99 22.80
C ALA A 126 37.87 -13.82 23.96
N VAL A 127 37.12 -14.88 23.67
CA VAL A 127 36.61 -15.83 24.67
C VAL A 127 37.77 -16.49 25.44
N ASN A 128 38.77 -17.01 24.73
CA ASN A 128 39.91 -17.69 25.35
C ASN A 128 40.80 -16.77 26.20
N ASN A 129 40.84 -15.48 25.87
CA ASN A 129 41.58 -14.49 26.65
C ASN A 129 40.78 -13.96 27.86
N GLY A 130 39.53 -14.39 28.02
CA GLY A 130 38.63 -13.90 29.07
C GLY A 130 38.06 -12.50 28.79
N SER A 131 38.28 -11.94 27.60
CA SER A 131 37.74 -10.66 27.13
C SER A 131 36.30 -10.84 26.63
N PHE A 132 35.39 -11.21 27.52
CA PHE A 132 34.00 -11.55 27.14
C PHE A 132 33.19 -10.35 26.63
N ASP A 133 33.58 -9.13 27.00
CA ASP A 133 33.04 -7.89 26.46
C ASP A 133 33.40 -7.71 24.98
N GLU A 134 34.65 -7.96 24.61
CA GLU A 134 35.10 -7.95 23.22
C GLU A 134 34.43 -9.08 22.41
N ALA A 135 34.30 -10.27 22.98
CA ALA A 135 33.58 -11.38 22.35
C ALA A 135 32.11 -11.02 22.07
N PHE A 136 31.43 -10.37 23.01
CA PHE A 136 30.07 -9.88 22.81
C PHE A 136 29.99 -8.85 21.68
N ASP A 137 30.91 -7.88 21.66
CA ASP A 137 30.92 -6.85 20.63
C ASP A 137 31.14 -7.43 19.23
N ILE A 138 31.97 -8.48 19.10
CA ILE A 138 32.19 -9.19 17.84
C ILE A 138 30.95 -10.01 17.44
N GLU A 139 30.34 -10.77 18.37
CA GLU A 139 29.17 -11.63 18.11
C GLU A 139 27.93 -10.82 17.69
N TYR A 140 27.75 -9.63 18.27
CA TYR A 140 26.59 -8.77 18.03
C TYR A 140 26.91 -7.53 17.18
N GLU A 141 28.04 -7.52 16.47
CA GLU A 141 28.47 -6.37 15.69
C GLU A 141 27.47 -6.00 14.58
N GLY A 142 27.01 -7.01 13.83
CA GLY A 142 26.01 -6.86 12.77
C GLY A 142 24.57 -6.92 13.27
N VAL A 143 24.35 -7.09 14.59
CA VAL A 143 23.01 -7.31 15.17
C VAL A 143 22.48 -6.01 15.77
N PRO A 144 21.33 -5.48 15.28
CA PRO A 144 20.70 -4.31 15.85
C PRO A 144 20.40 -4.49 17.35
N PRO A 145 20.56 -3.46 18.21
CA PRO A 145 20.32 -3.60 19.66
C PRO A 145 18.96 -4.18 20.06
N ARG A 146 17.92 -3.98 19.24
CA ARG A 146 16.56 -4.50 19.46
C ARG A 146 16.42 -5.99 19.18
N GLU A 147 17.33 -6.57 18.42
CA GLU A 147 17.32 -7.97 18.00
C GLU A 147 18.30 -8.82 18.80
N ARG A 148 19.07 -8.21 19.71
CA ARG A 148 20.01 -8.92 20.59
C ARG A 148 19.21 -9.76 21.60
N THR A 149 19.54 -11.04 21.68
CA THR A 149 18.87 -12.00 22.56
C THR A 149 19.30 -11.89 24.02
N VAL A 150 20.49 -11.33 24.27
CA VAL A 150 21.11 -11.26 25.60
C VAL A 150 21.74 -9.88 25.81
N SER A 151 21.71 -9.38 27.04
CA SER A 151 22.41 -8.16 27.43
C SER A 151 23.91 -8.43 27.64
N LEU A 152 24.77 -7.42 27.48
CA LEU A 152 26.21 -7.56 27.71
C LEU A 152 26.53 -8.15 29.10
N SER A 153 25.87 -7.67 30.15
CA SER A 153 26.12 -8.16 31.52
C SER A 153 25.76 -9.64 31.67
N THR A 154 24.61 -10.05 31.14
CA THR A 154 24.17 -11.45 31.19
C THR A 154 25.09 -12.34 30.36
N TYR A 155 25.53 -11.88 29.20
CA TYR A 155 26.48 -12.61 28.36
C TYR A 155 27.79 -12.86 29.09
N VAL A 156 28.38 -11.81 29.66
CA VAL A 156 29.67 -11.89 30.38
C VAL A 156 29.56 -12.80 31.59
N GLU A 157 28.48 -12.69 32.37
CA GLU A 157 28.23 -13.53 33.53
C GLU A 157 28.12 -15.01 33.15
N GLN A 158 27.33 -15.32 32.12
CA GLN A 158 27.16 -16.70 31.62
C GLN A 158 28.47 -17.28 31.09
N MET A 159 29.16 -16.57 30.19
CA MET A 159 30.39 -17.05 29.56
C MET A 159 31.49 -17.28 30.61
N LYS A 160 31.64 -16.38 31.57
CA LYS A 160 32.63 -16.50 32.65
C LYS A 160 32.33 -17.67 33.60
N ALA A 161 31.06 -17.98 33.83
CA ALA A 161 30.65 -19.06 34.71
C ALA A 161 30.75 -20.45 34.05
N THR A 162 30.70 -20.52 32.71
CA THR A 162 30.50 -21.79 32.00
C THR A 162 31.67 -22.18 31.11
N VAL A 163 32.34 -21.25 30.44
CA VAL A 163 33.34 -21.55 29.40
C VAL A 163 34.76 -21.33 29.93
N GLU A 164 35.58 -22.39 29.94
CA GLU A 164 37.01 -22.30 30.22
C GLU A 164 37.81 -22.03 28.93
N ARG A 165 37.49 -22.75 27.83
CA ARG A 165 38.22 -22.64 26.57
C ARG A 165 37.36 -23.05 25.37
N ILE A 166 37.60 -22.40 24.23
CA ILE A 166 37.07 -22.74 22.91
C ILE A 166 38.21 -23.04 21.95
N GLU A 167 38.15 -24.16 21.24
CA GLU A 167 39.09 -24.53 20.19
C GLU A 167 38.34 -24.76 18.88
N ILE A 168 38.62 -23.95 17.85
CA ILE A 168 37.98 -24.12 16.54
C ILE A 168 38.67 -25.27 15.81
N ASN A 169 37.90 -26.32 15.53
CA ASN A 169 38.39 -27.51 14.83
C ASN A 169 38.29 -27.32 13.31
N GLU A 170 37.17 -26.76 12.83
CA GLU A 170 36.89 -26.62 11.41
C GLU A 170 35.95 -25.45 11.13
N ILE A 171 36.22 -24.71 10.05
CA ILE A 171 35.32 -23.69 9.50
C ILE A 171 35.11 -23.97 8.02
N LYS A 172 33.84 -24.10 7.60
CA LYS A 172 33.45 -24.32 6.21
C LYS A 172 32.38 -23.33 5.79
N VAL A 173 32.43 -22.85 4.56
CA VAL A 173 31.29 -22.14 3.96
C VAL A 173 30.17 -23.14 3.71
N ASP A 174 28.98 -22.88 4.24
CA ASP A 174 27.77 -23.60 3.86
C ASP A 174 27.28 -23.06 2.52
N ARG A 175 27.43 -23.87 1.48
CA ARG A 175 27.10 -23.50 0.09
C ARG A 175 25.60 -23.57 -0.20
N LEU A 176 24.84 -24.29 0.62
CA LEU A 176 23.41 -24.51 0.41
C LEU A 176 22.60 -23.43 1.14
N ARG A 177 22.99 -23.08 2.36
CA ARG A 177 22.33 -22.00 3.12
C ARG A 177 22.59 -20.64 2.46
N GLY A 178 21.52 -19.85 2.33
CA GLY A 178 21.61 -18.53 1.72
C GLY A 178 21.87 -18.52 0.22
N TYR A 179 21.76 -19.65 -0.49
CA TYR A 179 21.96 -19.70 -1.95
C TYR A 179 20.96 -18.80 -2.69
N GLY A 180 19.68 -18.81 -2.29
CA GLY A 180 18.63 -18.00 -2.93
C GLY A 180 18.70 -16.51 -2.60
N THR A 181 19.36 -16.13 -1.51
CA THR A 181 19.40 -14.75 -1.00
C THR A 181 20.77 -14.09 -1.15
N GLY A 182 21.81 -14.87 -1.44
CA GLY A 182 23.20 -14.41 -1.45
C GLY A 182 23.83 -14.32 -0.05
N ASP A 183 23.12 -14.70 1.01
CA ASP A 183 23.65 -14.67 2.37
C ASP A 183 24.81 -15.66 2.55
N ILE A 184 25.87 -15.26 3.27
CA ILE A 184 27.03 -16.10 3.52
C ILE A 184 26.88 -16.74 4.91
N TYR A 185 26.92 -18.07 4.94
CA TYR A 185 26.89 -18.85 6.17
C TYR A 185 28.18 -19.65 6.32
N LEU A 186 28.71 -19.68 7.54
CA LEU A 186 29.77 -20.59 7.95
C LEU A 186 29.20 -21.66 8.87
N ASN A 187 29.57 -22.91 8.61
CA ASN A 187 29.46 -24.01 9.56
C ASN A 187 30.79 -24.10 10.30
N VAL A 188 30.73 -23.97 11.62
CA VAL A 188 31.90 -23.97 12.50
C VAL A 188 31.76 -25.12 13.49
N ARG A 189 32.75 -26.01 13.48
CA ARG A 189 32.92 -27.07 14.49
C ARG A 189 34.00 -26.67 15.44
N PHE A 190 33.71 -26.72 16.73
CA PHE A 190 34.62 -26.29 17.78
C PHE A 190 34.44 -27.13 19.03
N SER A 191 35.52 -27.31 19.77
CA SER A 191 35.52 -27.97 21.06
C SER A 191 35.42 -26.92 22.16
N VAL A 192 34.50 -27.10 23.10
CA VAL A 192 34.40 -26.28 24.30
C VAL A 192 34.83 -27.10 25.49
N ARG A 193 35.67 -26.53 26.33
CA ARG A 193 35.95 -27.04 27.67
C ARG A 193 35.18 -26.18 28.67
N LEU A 194 34.28 -26.80 29.42
CA LEU A 194 33.54 -26.11 30.48
C LEU A 194 34.38 -25.97 31.76
N VAL A 195 34.07 -24.97 32.57
CA VAL A 195 34.67 -24.79 33.91
C VAL A 195 34.28 -25.97 34.82
N GLU A 196 35.18 -26.39 35.72
CA GLU A 196 34.85 -27.40 36.74
C GLU A 196 33.64 -26.92 37.58
N ASP A 197 32.63 -27.78 37.74
CA ASP A 197 31.33 -27.48 38.36
C ASP A 197 30.42 -26.48 37.61
N ALA A 198 30.65 -26.24 36.32
CA ALA A 198 29.75 -25.42 35.50
C ALA A 198 28.32 -25.99 35.49
N ASP A 199 27.33 -25.11 35.64
CA ASP A 199 25.92 -25.47 35.48
C ASP A 199 25.60 -25.67 33.99
N ILE A 200 25.57 -26.94 33.58
CA ILE A 200 25.28 -27.35 32.20
C ILE A 200 23.90 -26.83 31.74
N SER A 201 22.95 -26.60 32.65
CA SER A 201 21.60 -26.12 32.30
C SER A 201 21.57 -24.64 31.91
N SER A 202 22.57 -23.86 32.30
CA SER A 202 22.73 -22.44 31.93
C SER A 202 23.83 -22.20 30.88
N SER A 203 24.57 -23.24 30.50
CA SER A 203 25.58 -23.17 29.45
C SER A 203 24.96 -23.07 28.06
N ARG A 204 25.55 -22.21 27.22
CA ARG A 204 25.22 -22.12 25.78
C ARG A 204 25.89 -23.24 24.96
N PHE A 205 26.79 -24.00 25.57
CA PHE A 205 27.61 -25.03 24.92
C PHE A 205 27.59 -26.33 25.70
N SER A 206 27.73 -27.44 24.98
CA SER A 206 28.03 -28.73 25.57
C SER A 206 29.54 -28.86 25.81
N ASP A 207 29.96 -29.63 26.82
CA ASP A 207 31.37 -29.97 26.98
C ASP A 207 31.80 -30.92 25.84
N GLY A 208 32.94 -30.65 25.20
CA GLY A 208 33.40 -31.34 24.01
C GLY A 208 32.96 -30.68 22.69
N GLU A 209 32.60 -31.47 21.68
CA GLU A 209 32.33 -30.96 20.33
C GLU A 209 30.96 -30.27 20.22
N ASN A 210 30.98 -29.08 19.62
CA ASN A 210 29.81 -28.27 19.31
C ASN A 210 29.82 -27.85 17.84
N GLU A 211 28.63 -27.56 17.30
CA GLU A 211 28.46 -27.02 15.95
C GLU A 211 27.70 -25.70 16.01
N MET A 212 28.17 -24.69 15.28
CA MET A 212 27.45 -23.43 15.15
C MET A 212 27.36 -22.98 13.70
N TYR A 213 26.28 -22.26 13.40
CA TYR A 213 26.08 -21.57 12.15
C TYR A 213 26.22 -20.07 12.35
N VAL A 214 27.14 -19.48 11.59
CA VAL A 214 27.45 -18.06 11.65
C VAL A 214 27.03 -17.41 10.33
N LYS A 215 26.13 -16.43 10.38
CA LYS A 215 25.84 -15.56 9.25
C LYS A 215 26.85 -14.42 9.24
N LEU A 216 27.41 -14.15 8.07
CA LEU A 216 28.32 -13.04 7.84
C LEU A 216 27.70 -11.99 6.94
N ASP A 217 27.89 -10.73 7.33
CA ASP A 217 27.60 -9.57 6.49
C ASP A 217 28.89 -8.79 6.22
N TYR A 218 28.90 -7.98 5.16
CA TYR A 218 30.05 -7.12 4.85
C TYR A 218 29.81 -5.70 5.35
N SER A 219 30.62 -5.26 6.31
CA SER A 219 30.62 -3.88 6.78
C SER A 219 31.40 -2.99 5.81
N LYS A 220 30.71 -2.04 5.17
CA LYS A 220 31.36 -1.05 4.29
C LYS A 220 32.30 -0.14 5.05
N ASP A 221 31.94 0.23 6.27
CA ASP A 221 32.70 1.15 7.10
C ASP A 221 34.02 0.52 7.56
N LYS A 222 33.98 -0.73 8.02
CA LYS A 222 35.18 -1.47 8.44
C LYS A 222 35.93 -2.15 7.29
N LYS A 223 35.33 -2.22 6.10
CA LYS A 223 35.83 -2.96 4.93
C LYS A 223 36.18 -4.42 5.29
N ALA A 224 35.33 -5.05 6.09
CA ALA A 224 35.54 -6.38 6.64
C ALA A 224 34.21 -7.13 6.81
N PHE A 225 34.28 -8.46 6.85
CA PHE A 225 33.15 -9.28 7.24
C PHE A 225 32.90 -9.18 8.75
N ILE A 226 31.64 -9.20 9.14
CA ILE A 226 31.18 -9.09 10.53
C ILE A 226 30.15 -10.18 10.80
N ILE A 227 30.00 -10.58 12.06
CA ILE A 227 28.98 -11.54 12.46
C ILE A 227 27.64 -10.80 12.53
N SER A 228 26.66 -11.28 11.77
CA SER A 228 25.29 -10.76 11.77
C SER A 228 24.29 -11.71 12.41
N SER A 229 24.68 -12.97 12.65
CA SER A 229 23.93 -13.92 13.48
C SER A 229 24.83 -15.09 13.84
N MET A 230 24.69 -15.61 15.06
CA MET A 230 25.35 -16.84 15.51
C MET A 230 24.32 -17.74 16.19
N ASN A 231 24.15 -18.95 15.66
CA ASN A 231 23.24 -19.97 16.20
C ASN A 231 24.03 -21.22 16.56
N ILE A 232 24.00 -21.60 17.84
CA ILE A 232 24.71 -22.76 18.40
C ILE A 232 23.70 -23.91 18.56
N TYR A 233 24.12 -25.13 18.23
CA TYR A 233 23.31 -26.36 18.32
C TYR A 233 23.99 -27.43 19.17
#